data_AF-A0A701S845-F1
#
_entry.id   AF-A0A701S845-F1
#
_cell.length_a   1.000
_cell.length_b   1.000
_cell.length_c   1.000
_cell.angle_alpha   90.00
_cell.angle_beta   90.00
_cell.angle_gamma   90.00
#
_symmetry.space_group_name_H-M   'P 1'
#
loop_
_entity.id
_entity.type
_entity.pdbx_description
1 polymer ?
#
loop_
_entity_poly.entity_id
_entity_poly.type
_entity_poly.pdbx_seq_one_letter_code
_entity_poly.pdbx_strand_id
1 'polypeptide(L)'
;LAPELLGAIAVAAYSYMALVPLIQPPIMKALTTETERKIRMVQLRTVSKREKILFPVVLLLLVALLLPDAAPLLGMFCFGNLMRESGVVERLSDTVQNGLINIVTIFLGLSVGAKLVADKFLQPQTLGILLLGGIAFGIGTAAGVLMAKLLNLCSKNKINPLIGSAGVSAVPMAARVSNKVGLESDPQNFLLMHAMGPNVAGVIGSAIAAGVMLKYVLAM
;
A
#
# COMPACT_ATOMS: atom_id res chain seq x y z
N LEU A 1 10.82 12.72 -11.77
CA LEU A 1 10.87 12.17 -13.14
C LEU A 1 10.09 13.06 -14.11
N ALA A 2 8.80 13.35 -13.88
CA ALA A 2 8.00 14.24 -14.75
C ALA A 2 7.22 15.30 -13.94
N PRO A 3 7.85 16.44 -13.57
CA PRO A 3 7.22 17.48 -12.73
C PRO A 3 5.94 18.08 -13.33
N GLU A 4 5.85 18.15 -14.66
CA GLU A 4 4.73 18.69 -15.42
C GLU A 4 3.49 17.80 -15.38
N LEU A 5 3.63 16.50 -15.12
CA LEU A 5 2.52 15.54 -15.01
C LEU A 5 2.01 15.34 -13.58
N LEU A 6 2.66 15.97 -12.59
CA LEU A 6 2.38 15.75 -11.16
C LEU A 6 0.90 15.95 -10.80
N GLY A 7 0.27 16.99 -11.34
CA GLY A 7 -1.13 17.31 -11.03
C GLY A 7 -2.08 16.17 -11.45
N ALA A 8 -2.00 15.73 -12.70
CA ALA A 8 -2.84 14.65 -13.22
C ALA A 8 -2.58 13.31 -12.52
N ILE A 9 -1.31 12.97 -12.24
CA ILE A 9 -0.93 11.74 -11.54
C ILE A 9 -1.50 11.73 -10.12
N ALA A 10 -1.37 12.83 -9.37
CA ALA A 10 -1.85 12.90 -7.99
C ALA A 10 -3.38 12.81 -7.92
N VAL A 11 -4.10 13.54 -8.79
CA VAL A 11 -5.57 13.47 -8.88
C VAL A 11 -6.03 12.05 -9.20
N ALA A 12 -5.42 11.41 -10.21
CA ALA A 12 -5.73 10.03 -10.56
C ALA A 12 -5.45 9.08 -9.40
N ALA A 13 -4.30 9.20 -8.74
CA ALA A 13 -3.90 8.33 -7.64
C ALA A 13 -4.91 8.35 -6.48
N TYR A 14 -5.25 9.53 -5.94
CA TYR A 14 -6.19 9.62 -4.82
C TYR A 14 -7.63 9.26 -5.22
N SER A 15 -8.06 9.58 -6.44
CA SER A 15 -9.36 9.18 -6.97
C SER A 15 -9.46 7.64 -7.05
N TYR A 16 -8.47 6.97 -7.65
CA TYR A 16 -8.49 5.52 -7.76
C TYR A 16 -8.30 4.80 -6.43
N MET A 17 -7.53 5.37 -5.49
CA MET A 17 -7.44 4.86 -4.13
C MET A 17 -8.81 4.84 -3.43
N ALA A 18 -9.64 5.87 -3.65
CA ALA A 18 -11.00 5.92 -3.12
C ALA A 18 -11.97 4.95 -3.85
N LEU A 19 -11.67 4.60 -5.11
CA LEU A 19 -12.44 3.64 -5.92
C LEU A 19 -12.06 2.17 -5.67
N VAL A 20 -11.09 1.88 -4.78
CA VAL A 20 -10.72 0.51 -4.39
C VAL A 20 -11.93 -0.35 -4.00
N PRO A 21 -12.93 0.11 -3.21
CA PRO A 21 -14.11 -0.67 -2.88
C PRO A 21 -15.00 -1.02 -4.09
N LEU A 22 -14.86 -0.30 -5.20
CA LEU A 22 -15.58 -0.58 -6.44
C LEU A 22 -14.79 -1.54 -7.34
N ILE A 23 -13.47 -1.35 -7.43
CA ILE A 23 -12.59 -2.09 -8.35
C ILE A 23 -12.22 -3.48 -7.79
N GLN A 24 -11.87 -3.55 -6.50
CA GLN A 24 -11.29 -4.75 -5.89
C GLN A 24 -12.29 -5.92 -5.75
N PRO A 25 -13.54 -5.72 -5.27
CA PRO A 25 -14.47 -6.84 -5.06
C PRO A 25 -14.88 -7.61 -6.33
N PRO A 26 -15.17 -6.98 -7.49
CA PRO A 26 -15.44 -7.71 -8.73
C PRO A 26 -14.28 -8.63 -9.13
N ILE A 27 -13.04 -8.16 -9.02
CA ILE A 27 -11.84 -8.94 -9.36
C ILE A 27 -11.66 -10.12 -8.40
N MET A 28 -11.86 -9.88 -7.09
CA MET A 28 -11.87 -10.96 -6.11
C MET A 28 -12.93 -12.00 -6.45
N LYS A 29 -14.13 -11.55 -6.84
CA LYS A 29 -15.25 -12.42 -7.19
C LYS A 29 -14.99 -13.22 -8.47
N ALA A 30 -14.29 -12.65 -9.44
CA ALA A 30 -13.94 -13.29 -10.70
C ALA A 30 -12.80 -14.32 -10.57
N LEU A 31 -11.78 -14.05 -9.74
CA LEU A 31 -10.56 -14.86 -9.69
C LEU A 31 -10.53 -15.90 -8.56
N THR A 32 -11.35 -15.76 -7.52
CA THR A 32 -11.34 -16.68 -6.36
C THR A 32 -12.59 -17.56 -6.31
N THR A 33 -12.48 -18.78 -5.78
CA THR A 33 -13.64 -19.66 -5.57
C THR A 33 -14.23 -19.45 -4.18
N GLU A 34 -15.50 -19.83 -3.96
CA GLU A 34 -16.11 -19.75 -2.62
C GLU A 34 -15.39 -20.59 -1.58
N THR A 35 -14.86 -21.75 -1.96
CA THR A 35 -14.10 -22.63 -1.07
C THR A 35 -12.83 -21.97 -0.57
N GLU A 36 -12.13 -21.23 -1.43
CA GLU A 36 -10.94 -20.46 -1.06
C GLU A 36 -11.28 -19.27 -0.14
N ARG A 37 -12.41 -18.60 -0.38
CA ARG A 37 -12.86 -17.45 0.44
C ARG A 37 -13.17 -17.83 1.88
N LYS A 38 -13.60 -19.08 2.10
CA LYS A 38 -13.96 -19.64 3.41
C LYS A 38 -12.75 -20.19 4.20
N ILE A 39 -11.53 -20.06 3.67
CA ILE A 39 -10.31 -20.42 4.41
C ILE A 39 -10.21 -19.56 5.67
N ARG A 40 -10.12 -20.24 6.83
CA ARG A 40 -9.91 -19.63 8.14
C ARG A 40 -8.42 -19.38 8.36
N MET A 41 -8.06 -18.15 8.70
CA MET A 41 -6.67 -17.81 9.03
C MET A 41 -6.34 -18.16 10.47
N VAL A 42 -5.16 -18.74 10.68
CA VAL A 42 -4.62 -19.02 12.02
C VAL A 42 -4.39 -17.70 12.76
N GLN A 43 -4.64 -17.68 14.07
CA GLN A 43 -4.37 -16.51 14.90
C GLN A 43 -2.93 -16.04 14.78
N LEU A 44 -2.73 -14.72 14.86
CA LEU A 44 -1.42 -14.11 14.75
C LEU A 44 -0.52 -14.55 15.90
N ARG A 45 0.78 -14.72 15.62
CA ARG A 45 1.78 -14.98 16.66
C ARG A 45 1.90 -13.78 17.61
N THR A 46 2.29 -14.04 18.86
CA THR A 46 2.71 -12.98 19.77
C THR A 46 4.03 -12.38 19.26
N VAL A 47 4.04 -11.07 19.03
CA VAL A 47 5.22 -10.34 18.57
C VAL A 47 5.84 -9.62 19.75
N SER A 48 7.13 -9.84 19.98
CA SER A 48 7.83 -9.18 21.09
C SER A 48 8.01 -7.69 20.83
N LYS A 49 8.05 -6.87 21.89
CA LYS A 49 8.28 -5.42 21.75
C LYS A 49 9.61 -5.12 21.07
N ARG A 50 10.65 -5.91 21.38
CA ARG A 50 11.99 -5.80 20.76
C ARG A 50 11.94 -6.05 19.26
N GLU A 51 11.19 -7.07 18.81
CA GLU A 51 11.05 -7.37 17.38
C GLU A 51 10.39 -6.21 16.62
N LYS A 52 9.37 -5.57 17.18
CA LYS A 52 8.73 -4.39 16.57
C LYS A 52 9.69 -3.19 16.45
N ILE A 53 10.53 -2.97 17.46
CA ILE A 53 11.53 -1.88 17.47
C ILE A 53 12.65 -2.16 16.47
N LEU A 54 13.14 -3.40 16.39
CA LEU A 54 14.25 -3.76 15.51
C LEU A 54 13.83 -3.86 14.04
N PHE A 55 12.56 -4.19 13.75
CA PHE A 55 12.05 -4.31 12.38
C PHE A 55 12.38 -3.11 11.47
N PRO A 56 12.05 -1.85 11.81
CA PRO A 56 12.38 -0.70 10.95
C PRO A 56 13.89 -0.48 10.80
N VAL A 57 14.70 -0.82 11.82
CA VAL A 57 16.17 -0.70 11.75
C VAL A 57 16.75 -1.71 10.76
N VAL A 58 16.33 -2.99 10.86
CA VAL A 58 16.77 -4.04 9.94
C VAL A 58 16.30 -3.74 8.51
N LEU A 59 15.06 -3.27 8.34
CA LEU A 59 14.53 -2.86 7.04
C LEU A 59 15.38 -1.73 6.43
N LEU A 60 15.70 -0.69 7.21
CA LEU A 60 16.52 0.42 6.75
C LEU A 60 17.93 -0.01 6.35
N LEU A 61 18.57 -0.85 7.16
CA LEU A 61 19.90 -1.39 6.83
C LEU A 61 19.87 -2.19 5.53
N LEU A 62 18.86 -3.05 5.35
CA LEU A 62 18.69 -3.85 4.15
C LEU A 62 18.50 -2.97 2.90
N VAL A 63 17.71 -1.91 3.02
CA VAL A 63 17.50 -0.91 1.94
C VAL A 63 18.81 -0.17 1.63
N ALA A 64 19.55 0.28 2.64
CA ALA A 64 20.81 0.98 2.45
C ALA A 64 21.85 0.12 1.72
N LEU A 65 21.86 -1.19 1.97
CA LEU A 65 22.77 -2.16 1.35
C LEU A 65 22.37 -2.50 -0.10
N LEU A 66 21.08 -2.74 -0.37
CA LEU A 66 20.62 -3.28 -1.66
C LEU A 66 20.14 -2.21 -2.64
N LEU A 67 19.48 -1.16 -2.14
CA LEU A 67 18.82 -0.14 -2.95
C LEU A 67 18.89 1.24 -2.28
N PRO A 68 20.07 1.89 -2.29
CA PRO A 68 20.28 3.17 -1.62
C PRO A 68 19.37 4.28 -2.16
N ASP A 69 18.93 4.22 -3.41
CA ASP A 69 18.00 5.19 -4.00
C ASP A 69 16.61 5.19 -3.33
N ALA A 70 16.22 4.10 -2.66
CA ALA A 70 15.00 4.03 -1.86
C ALA A 70 15.19 4.54 -0.41
N ALA A 71 16.43 4.79 0.03
CA ALA A 71 16.75 5.22 1.38
C ALA A 71 16.01 6.49 1.84
N PRO A 72 15.83 7.57 1.05
CA PRO A 72 15.09 8.74 1.52
C PRO A 72 13.61 8.43 1.78
N LEU A 73 12.99 7.52 1.02
CA LEU A 73 11.60 7.13 1.20
C LEU A 73 11.42 6.19 2.38
N LEU A 74 12.15 5.06 2.37
CA LEU A 74 12.04 4.03 3.39
C LEU A 74 12.68 4.45 4.72
N GLY A 75 13.70 5.31 4.70
CA GLY A 75 14.30 5.88 5.90
C GLY A 75 13.32 6.76 6.68
N MET A 76 12.63 7.68 6.00
CA MET A 76 11.61 8.52 6.64
C MET A 76 10.41 7.70 7.13
N PHE A 77 10.02 6.67 6.38
CA PHE A 77 9.01 5.70 6.83
C PHE A 77 9.45 4.94 8.09
N CYS A 78 10.67 4.41 8.11
CA CYS A 78 11.22 3.69 9.25
C CYS A 78 11.40 4.57 10.48
N PHE A 79 11.74 5.85 10.31
CA PHE A 79 11.83 6.82 11.40
C PHE A 79 10.46 7.04 12.05
N GLY A 80 9.41 7.22 11.26
CA GLY A 80 8.02 7.27 11.76
C GLY A 80 7.62 6.01 12.54
N ASN A 81 7.95 4.84 12.00
CA ASN A 81 7.70 3.55 12.66
C ASN A 81 8.47 3.43 13.99
N LEU A 82 9.74 3.80 14.01
CA LEU A 82 10.58 3.74 15.21
C LEU A 82 10.09 4.70 16.31
N MET A 83 9.66 5.91 15.96
CA MET A 83 9.06 6.84 16.94
C MET A 83 7.82 6.24 17.60
N ARG A 84 6.97 5.60 16.81
CA ARG A 84 5.76 4.91 17.30
C ARG A 84 6.09 3.71 18.18
N GLU A 85 7.06 2.89 17.78
CA GLU A 85 7.38 1.66 18.49
C GLU A 85 8.36 1.86 19.66
N SER A 86 9.14 2.93 19.70
CA SER A 86 10.11 3.18 20.77
C SER A 86 9.43 3.48 22.12
N GLY A 87 8.28 4.16 22.11
CA GLY A 87 7.50 4.47 23.33
C GLY A 87 8.13 5.52 24.26
N VAL A 88 9.35 5.99 24.00
CA VAL A 88 10.00 7.05 24.80
C VAL A 88 9.84 8.45 24.22
N VAL A 89 9.36 8.53 22.97
CA VAL A 89 9.18 9.79 22.22
C VAL A 89 7.71 10.04 21.89
N GLU A 90 6.81 9.77 22.84
CA GLU A 90 5.34 9.88 22.66
C GLU A 90 4.94 11.24 22.09
N ARG A 91 5.43 12.35 22.67
CA ARG A 91 5.18 13.71 22.17
C ARG A 91 5.57 13.88 20.70
N LEU A 92 6.69 13.29 20.26
CA LEU A 92 7.13 13.41 18.87
C LEU A 92 6.25 12.55 17.96
N SER A 93 5.99 11.30 18.33
CA SER A 93 5.10 10.41 17.57
C SER A 93 3.71 11.02 17.38
N ASP A 94 3.14 11.59 18.46
CA ASP A 94 1.84 12.26 18.42
C ASP A 94 1.84 13.53 17.60
N THR A 95 2.91 14.33 17.70
CA THR A 95 3.06 15.53 16.87
C THR A 95 3.14 15.16 15.40
N VAL A 96 3.89 14.10 15.05
CA VAL A 96 4.08 13.67 13.67
C VAL A 96 2.78 13.15 13.06
N GLN A 97 2.06 12.26 13.74
CA GLN A 97 0.82 11.65 13.20
C GLN A 97 -0.41 12.58 13.23
N ASN A 98 -0.35 13.70 13.97
CA ASN A 98 -1.43 14.68 14.04
C ASN A 98 -0.99 16.06 13.52
N GLY A 99 -0.34 16.87 14.36
CA GLY A 99 -0.07 18.28 14.07
C GLY A 99 0.76 18.49 12.80
N LEU A 100 1.88 17.79 12.68
CA LEU A 100 2.80 17.96 11.55
C LEU A 100 2.20 17.45 10.24
N ILE A 101 1.62 16.24 10.23
CA ILE A 101 1.04 15.69 9.01
C ILE A 101 -0.11 16.56 8.49
N ASN A 102 -0.94 17.13 9.38
CA ASN A 102 -2.05 18.00 8.98
C ASN A 102 -1.55 19.30 8.31
N ILE A 103 -0.48 19.91 8.84
CA ILE A 103 0.11 21.12 8.25
C ILE A 103 0.75 20.81 6.89
N VAL A 104 1.61 19.80 6.84
CA VAL A 104 2.34 19.44 5.60
C VAL A 104 1.38 18.96 4.51
N THR A 105 0.30 18.27 4.87
CA THR A 105 -0.74 17.83 3.92
C THR A 105 -1.45 19.02 3.28
N ILE A 106 -1.75 20.09 4.03
CA ILE A 106 -2.34 21.31 3.47
C ILE A 106 -1.38 21.92 2.44
N PHE A 107 -0.12 22.14 2.80
CA PHE A 107 0.86 22.72 1.87
C PHE A 107 1.11 21.85 0.65
N LEU A 108 1.18 20.52 0.82
CA LEU A 108 1.33 19.58 -0.28
C LEU A 108 0.09 19.64 -1.20
N GLY A 109 -1.12 19.66 -0.64
CA GLY A 109 -2.37 19.75 -1.38
C GLY A 109 -2.46 21.02 -2.22
N LEU A 110 -2.13 22.19 -1.64
CA LEU A 110 -2.06 23.44 -2.38
C LEU A 110 -0.97 23.41 -3.47
N SER A 111 0.20 22.82 -3.17
CA SER A 111 1.30 22.72 -4.13
C SER A 111 0.97 21.82 -5.33
N VAL A 112 0.28 20.70 -5.09
CA VAL A 112 -0.24 19.83 -6.16
C VAL A 112 -1.34 20.55 -6.94
N GLY A 113 -2.25 21.23 -6.24
CA GLY A 113 -3.32 22.03 -6.86
C GLY A 113 -2.78 23.15 -7.76
N ALA A 114 -1.65 23.77 -7.39
CA ALA A 114 -0.97 24.77 -8.21
C ALA A 114 -0.43 24.21 -9.55
N LYS A 115 -0.32 22.89 -9.69
CA LYS A 115 0.04 22.22 -10.96
C LYS A 115 -1.16 21.80 -11.79
N LEU A 116 -2.40 22.04 -11.31
CA LEU A 116 -3.65 21.78 -12.05
C LEU A 116 -4.04 22.98 -12.93
N VAL A 117 -3.07 23.57 -13.62
CA VAL A 117 -3.33 24.59 -14.64
C VAL A 117 -3.83 23.94 -15.93
N ALA A 118 -4.72 24.63 -16.65
CA ALA A 118 -5.46 24.05 -17.78
C ALA A 118 -4.54 23.49 -18.87
N ASP A 119 -3.44 24.16 -19.16
CA ASP A 119 -2.43 23.78 -20.16
C ASP A 119 -1.65 22.52 -19.76
N LYS A 120 -1.62 22.14 -18.48
CA LYS A 120 -0.98 20.91 -17.97
C LYS A 120 -1.99 19.79 -17.73
N PHE A 121 -3.23 20.12 -17.40
CA PHE A 121 -4.26 19.13 -17.10
C PHE A 121 -5.07 18.69 -18.33
N LEU A 122 -5.40 19.61 -19.24
CA LEU A 122 -6.18 19.31 -20.45
C LEU A 122 -5.25 18.90 -21.61
N GLN A 123 -4.42 17.90 -21.36
CA GLN A 123 -3.52 17.31 -22.35
C GLN A 123 -3.92 15.87 -22.65
N PRO A 124 -3.73 15.36 -23.88
CA PRO A 124 -4.06 13.96 -24.21
C PRO A 124 -3.31 12.94 -23.32
N GLN A 125 -2.14 13.30 -22.79
CA GLN A 125 -1.37 12.50 -21.84
C GLN A 125 -2.15 12.24 -20.54
N THR A 126 -2.96 13.20 -20.07
CA THR A 126 -3.70 13.05 -18.81
C THR A 126 -4.83 12.04 -18.91
N LEU A 127 -5.47 11.94 -20.09
CA LEU A 127 -6.42 10.87 -20.38
C LEU A 127 -5.76 9.49 -20.29
N GLY A 128 -4.53 9.36 -20.80
CA GLY A 128 -3.73 8.15 -20.64
C GLY A 128 -3.46 7.79 -19.19
N ILE A 129 -3.11 8.78 -18.35
CA ILE A 129 -2.88 8.58 -16.91
C ILE A 129 -4.15 8.07 -16.21
N LEU A 130 -5.31 8.67 -16.52
CA LEU A 130 -6.58 8.24 -15.94
C LEU A 130 -6.89 6.79 -16.34
N LEU A 131 -6.86 6.46 -17.63
CA LEU A 131 -7.16 5.11 -18.11
C LEU A 131 -6.18 4.06 -17.53
N LEU A 132 -4.89 4.36 -17.52
CA LEU A 132 -3.88 3.46 -16.96
C LEU A 132 -4.01 3.29 -15.45
N GLY A 133 -4.45 4.32 -14.72
CA GLY A 133 -4.67 4.26 -13.28
C GLY A 133 -5.68 3.17 -12.89
N GLY A 134 -6.84 3.13 -13.57
CA GLY A 134 -7.85 2.11 -13.31
C GLY A 134 -7.34 0.69 -13.59
N ILE A 135 -6.63 0.51 -14.71
CA ILE A 135 -6.05 -0.78 -15.10
C ILE A 135 -4.95 -1.20 -14.12
N ALA A 136 -4.13 -0.28 -13.65
CA ALA A 136 -3.04 -0.55 -12.70
C ALA A 136 -3.57 -1.15 -11.38
N PHE A 137 -4.65 -0.59 -10.83
CA PHE A 137 -5.30 -1.16 -9.64
C PHE A 137 -5.89 -2.55 -9.92
N GLY A 138 -6.46 -2.75 -11.11
CA GLY A 138 -6.99 -4.04 -11.53
C GLY A 138 -5.92 -5.13 -11.62
N ILE A 139 -4.79 -4.82 -12.27
CA ILE A 139 -3.64 -5.72 -12.37
C ILE A 139 -3.04 -5.98 -10.99
N GLY A 140 -2.86 -4.94 -10.17
CA GLY A 140 -2.29 -5.08 -8.83
C GLY A 140 -3.13 -5.98 -7.92
N THR A 141 -4.46 -5.82 -7.92
CA THR A 141 -5.37 -6.69 -7.16
C THR A 141 -5.38 -8.12 -7.70
N ALA A 142 -5.43 -8.30 -9.02
CA ALA A 142 -5.39 -9.62 -9.64
C ALA A 142 -4.07 -10.34 -9.32
N ALA A 143 -2.93 -9.68 -9.49
CA ALA A 143 -1.61 -10.22 -9.21
C ALA A 143 -1.46 -10.59 -7.72
N GLY A 144 -1.97 -9.77 -6.80
CA GLY A 144 -1.96 -10.08 -5.37
C GLY A 144 -2.75 -11.34 -5.03
N VAL A 145 -3.94 -11.52 -5.62
CA VAL A 145 -4.77 -12.73 -5.44
C VAL A 145 -4.10 -13.96 -6.04
N LEU A 146 -3.54 -13.84 -7.25
CA LEU A 146 -2.82 -14.92 -7.91
C LEU A 146 -1.59 -15.33 -7.10
N MET A 147 -0.84 -14.38 -6.54
CA MET A 147 0.29 -14.68 -5.67
C MET A 147 -0.15 -15.42 -4.41
N ALA A 148 -1.28 -15.03 -3.80
CA ALA A 148 -1.83 -15.78 -2.66
C ALA A 148 -2.22 -17.23 -3.04
N LYS A 149 -2.76 -17.45 -4.24
CA LYS A 149 -3.03 -18.80 -4.77
C LYS A 149 -1.75 -19.60 -5.02
N LEU A 150 -0.70 -18.98 -5.56
CA LEU A 150 0.59 -19.63 -5.75
C LEU A 150 1.20 -20.05 -4.41
N LEU A 151 1.13 -19.19 -3.39
CA LEU A 151 1.61 -19.51 -2.04
C LEU A 151 0.83 -20.66 -1.39
N ASN A 152 -0.43 -20.91 -1.78
CA ASN A 152 -1.22 -22.04 -1.31
C ASN A 152 -0.74 -23.40 -1.81
N LEU A 153 0.12 -23.44 -2.84
CA LEU A 153 0.70 -24.67 -3.36
C LEU A 153 1.91 -25.14 -2.54
N CYS A 154 2.60 -24.23 -1.84
CA CYS A 154 3.85 -24.52 -1.12
C CYS A 154 3.79 -24.25 0.40
N SER A 155 2.70 -23.71 0.93
CA SER A 155 2.56 -23.37 2.35
C SER A 155 1.77 -24.41 3.14
N LYS A 156 2.23 -24.76 4.35
CA LYS A 156 1.51 -25.65 5.28
C LYS A 156 0.16 -25.05 5.71
N ASN A 157 0.17 -23.76 6.04
CA ASN A 157 -1.04 -22.99 6.35
C ASN A 157 -1.44 -22.21 5.09
N LYS A 158 -2.50 -22.65 4.43
CA LYS A 158 -3.02 -21.98 3.23
C LYS A 158 -3.47 -20.55 3.58
N ILE A 159 -3.07 -19.60 2.75
CA ILE A 159 -3.42 -18.19 2.82
C ILE A 159 -4.76 -17.99 2.12
N ASN A 160 -5.70 -17.31 2.78
CA ASN A 160 -6.95 -16.92 2.15
C ASN A 160 -6.66 -15.94 0.99
N PRO A 161 -7.00 -16.26 -0.27
CA PRO A 161 -6.68 -15.41 -1.42
C PRO A 161 -7.27 -14.00 -1.35
N LEU A 162 -8.31 -13.78 -0.53
CA LEU A 162 -8.87 -12.45 -0.30
C LEU A 162 -7.88 -11.50 0.37
N ILE A 163 -6.89 -12.01 1.10
CA ILE A 163 -5.82 -11.23 1.72
C ILE A 163 -4.81 -10.76 0.66
N GLY A 164 -4.70 -11.49 -0.46
CA GLY A 164 -3.81 -11.13 -1.57
C GLY A 164 -4.17 -9.78 -2.20
N SER A 165 -5.46 -9.49 -2.40
CA SER A 165 -5.89 -8.20 -2.95
C SER A 165 -5.67 -7.02 -1.98
N ALA A 166 -5.55 -7.29 -0.67
CA ALA A 166 -5.22 -6.27 0.33
C ALA A 166 -3.76 -5.78 0.23
N GLY A 167 -2.93 -6.37 -0.63
CA GLY A 167 -1.58 -5.90 -0.94
C GLY A 167 -1.54 -4.56 -1.69
N VAL A 168 -2.65 -4.12 -2.29
CA VAL A 168 -2.76 -2.75 -2.82
C VAL A 168 -2.73 -1.77 -1.65
N SER A 169 -1.77 -0.85 -1.67
CA SER A 169 -1.40 0.03 -0.55
C SER A 169 -2.38 1.18 -0.29
N ALA A 170 -3.69 0.88 -0.21
CA ALA A 170 -4.74 1.80 0.22
C ALA A 170 -5.05 1.56 1.70
N VAL A 171 -4.21 2.10 2.58
CA VAL A 171 -4.35 1.96 4.04
C VAL A 171 -5.47 2.86 4.59
N PRO A 172 -6.31 2.40 5.53
CA PRO A 172 -6.60 1.00 5.90
C PRO A 172 -7.69 0.35 5.02
N MET A 173 -8.17 1.05 3.98
CA MET A 173 -9.39 0.70 3.24
C MET A 173 -9.31 -0.62 2.48
N ALA A 174 -8.19 -0.95 1.82
CA ALA A 174 -8.04 -2.21 1.08
C ALA A 174 -8.24 -3.45 1.97
N ALA A 175 -7.71 -3.40 3.20
CA ALA A 175 -7.91 -4.46 4.19
C ALA A 175 -9.37 -4.51 4.68
N ARG A 176 -10.04 -3.35 4.84
CA ARG A 176 -11.47 -3.30 5.18
C ARG A 176 -12.36 -3.86 4.07
N VAL A 177 -12.05 -3.57 2.81
CA VAL A 177 -12.77 -4.12 1.65
C VAL A 177 -12.57 -5.63 1.58
N SER A 178 -11.35 -6.12 1.76
CA SER A 178 -11.09 -7.56 1.83
C SER A 178 -11.87 -8.24 2.97
N ASN A 179 -11.90 -7.61 4.16
CA ASN A 179 -12.70 -8.09 5.28
C ASN A 179 -14.20 -8.13 4.98
N LYS A 180 -14.75 -7.10 4.31
CA LYS A 180 -16.15 -7.08 3.89
C LYS A 180 -16.48 -8.28 2.98
N VAL A 181 -15.66 -8.52 1.95
CA VAL A 181 -15.87 -9.67 1.04
C VAL A 181 -15.67 -11.02 1.74
N GLY A 182 -14.78 -11.09 2.74
CA GLY A 182 -14.64 -12.24 3.62
C GLY A 182 -15.91 -12.54 4.40
N LEU A 183 -16.49 -11.51 5.03
CA LEU A 183 -17.74 -11.61 5.79
C LEU A 183 -18.96 -11.90 4.92
N GLU A 184 -18.97 -11.44 3.66
CA GLU A 184 -19.98 -11.84 2.65
C GLU A 184 -19.94 -13.35 2.38
N SER A 185 -18.76 -13.98 2.45
CA SER A 185 -18.61 -15.41 2.19
C SER A 185 -18.85 -16.26 3.44
N ASP A 186 -18.54 -15.71 4.62
CA ASP A 186 -18.74 -16.35 5.91
C ASP A 186 -18.74 -15.30 7.06
N PRO A 187 -19.86 -15.13 7.79
CA PRO A 187 -20.02 -14.09 8.81
C PRO A 187 -19.05 -14.17 10.01
N GLN A 188 -18.36 -15.31 10.20
CA GLN A 188 -17.38 -15.49 11.26
C GLN A 188 -15.92 -15.36 10.75
N ASN A 189 -15.71 -15.08 9.45
CA ASN A 189 -14.37 -14.95 8.86
C ASN A 189 -13.82 -13.53 8.95
N PHE A 190 -13.31 -13.15 10.12
CA PHE A 190 -12.67 -11.84 10.29
C PHE A 190 -11.25 -11.84 9.71
N LEU A 191 -11.05 -11.10 8.62
CA LEU A 191 -9.77 -11.01 7.90
C LEU A 191 -9.01 -9.71 8.18
N LEU A 192 -9.64 -8.69 8.77
CA LEU A 192 -9.05 -7.35 8.90
C LEU A 192 -7.65 -7.37 9.53
N MET A 193 -7.47 -8.11 10.63
CA MET A 193 -6.19 -8.18 11.34
C MET A 193 -5.09 -8.84 10.49
N HIS A 194 -5.42 -9.86 9.71
CA HIS A 194 -4.48 -10.56 8.83
C HIS A 194 -4.21 -9.78 7.54
N ALA A 195 -5.23 -9.14 6.98
CA ALA A 195 -5.15 -8.37 5.74
C ALA A 195 -4.35 -7.07 5.89
N MET A 196 -4.18 -6.56 7.11
CA MET A 196 -3.26 -5.45 7.36
C MET A 196 -1.79 -5.78 7.06
N GLY A 197 -1.39 -7.05 7.18
CA GLY A 197 -0.02 -7.48 6.87
C GLY A 197 0.38 -7.16 5.42
N PRO A 198 -0.31 -7.71 4.42
CA PRO A 198 -0.04 -7.37 3.02
C PRO A 198 -0.27 -5.90 2.69
N ASN A 199 -1.20 -5.21 3.34
CA ASN A 199 -1.42 -3.78 3.10
C ASN A 199 -0.20 -2.94 3.49
N VAL A 200 0.40 -3.22 4.66
CA VAL A 200 1.67 -2.60 5.08
C VAL A 200 2.82 -3.02 4.17
N ALA A 201 2.88 -4.30 3.76
CA ALA A 201 3.89 -4.77 2.81
C ALA A 201 3.77 -4.07 1.45
N GLY A 202 2.56 -3.74 1.01
CA GLY A 202 2.30 -2.95 -0.20
C GLY A 202 2.87 -1.54 -0.11
N VAL A 203 2.73 -0.85 1.03
CA VAL A 203 3.34 0.48 1.25
C VAL A 203 4.86 0.41 1.12
N ILE A 204 5.49 -0.61 1.72
CA ILE A 204 6.93 -0.84 1.61
C ILE A 204 7.32 -1.17 0.16
N GLY A 205 6.57 -2.07 -0.49
CA GLY A 205 6.80 -2.48 -1.87
C GLY A 205 6.70 -1.33 -2.87
N SER A 206 5.76 -0.40 -2.69
CA SER A 206 5.64 0.81 -3.52
C SER A 206 6.87 1.70 -3.41
N ALA A 207 7.44 1.87 -2.21
CA ALA A 207 8.68 2.62 -2.04
C ALA A 207 9.91 1.91 -2.63
N ILE A 208 9.96 0.58 -2.54
CA ILE A 208 11.01 -0.22 -3.20
C ILE A 208 10.91 -0.08 -4.72
N ALA A 209 9.72 -0.23 -5.30
CA ALA A 209 9.49 -0.07 -6.74
C ALA A 209 9.90 1.34 -7.20
N ALA A 210 9.54 2.39 -6.44
CA ALA A 210 9.97 3.75 -6.72
C ALA A 210 11.50 3.90 -6.71
N GLY A 211 12.20 3.30 -5.74
CA GLY A 211 13.66 3.32 -5.68
C GLY A 211 14.32 2.59 -6.85
N VAL A 212 13.78 1.43 -7.26
CA VAL A 212 14.29 0.70 -8.43
C VAL A 212 14.09 1.52 -9.70
N MET A 213 12.94 2.18 -9.87
CA MET A 213 12.67 3.06 -11.00
C MET A 213 13.58 4.29 -11.00
N LEU A 214 13.84 4.90 -9.83
CA LEU A 214 14.80 6.01 -9.69
C LEU A 214 16.20 5.59 -10.15
N LYS A 215 16.68 4.44 -9.66
CA LYS A 215 17.97 3.89 -10.06
C LYS A 215 18.04 3.66 -11.56
N TYR A 216 17.03 3.02 -12.13
CA TYR A 216 17.02 2.64 -13.54
C TYR A 216 16.94 3.85 -14.47
N VAL A 217 16.08 4.83 -14.17
CA VAL A 217 15.86 6.00 -15.04
C VAL A 217 16.98 7.03 -14.93
N LEU A 218 17.59 7.20 -13.76
CA LEU A 218 18.65 8.21 -13.55
C LEU A 218 20.06 7.69 -13.86
N ALA A 219 20.26 6.38 -13.96
CA ALA A 219 21.55 5.76 -14.30
C ALA A 219 21.64 5.28 -15.77
N MET A 220 20.56 5.43 -16.56
CA MET A 220 20.57 5.40 -18.02
C MET A 220 20.75 6.82 -18.55
#